data_AF-A0A2A4T318-F1
#
_entry.id   AF-A0A2A4T318-F1
#
_cell.length_a   1.000
_cell.length_b   1.000
_cell.length_c   1.000
_cell.angle_alpha   90.00
_cell.angle_beta   90.00
_cell.angle_gamma   90.00
#
_symmetry.space_group_name_H-M   'P 1'
#
loop_
_entity.id
_entity.type
_entity.pdbx_description
1 polymer ?
#
loop_
_entity_poly.entity_id
_entity_poly.type
_entity_poly.pdbx_seq_one_letter_code
_entity_poly.pdbx_strand_id
1 'polypeptide(L)'
;MGVNYRNLTAGEKEKKTSGLLFRSKPSILTLFYDEVPAFLGGELSKVYLYPKNPILNSRMAEDHKKLYFSVKLFDVTLQQLDRVLQQLEVSEFVLDSVIKRFEVTLLQAFRSIQVAAAFLGQDITTKEDAVTFAFSQDWIQDESLWRSMILVYKRTQHPYNTLQAEELYQEVLFYLDDFQCLDASLKKYCLELNQSSKGK
;
A
#
# COMPACT_ATOMS: atom_id res chain seq x y z
N MET A 1 8.02 -19.68 -49.00
CA MET A 1 9.51 -19.71 -48.96
C MET A 1 9.91 -19.41 -47.53
N GLY A 2 10.26 -20.46 -46.77
CA GLY A 2 10.68 -20.34 -45.39
C GLY A 2 12.18 -20.17 -45.30
N VAL A 3 12.64 -19.41 -44.31
CA VAL A 3 14.04 -19.43 -43.88
C VAL A 3 14.07 -19.44 -42.36
N ASN A 4 14.64 -20.52 -41.85
CA ASN A 4 14.91 -20.83 -40.47
C ASN A 4 16.43 -20.72 -40.30
N TYR A 5 16.91 -20.01 -39.28
CA TYR A 5 18.30 -20.12 -38.85
C TYR A 5 18.36 -20.23 -37.33
N ARG A 6 18.45 -21.47 -36.86
CA ARG A 6 19.07 -21.84 -35.59
C ARG A 6 20.59 -21.87 -35.77
N ASN A 7 21.28 -21.31 -34.78
CA ASN A 7 22.58 -21.68 -34.23
C ASN A 7 23.84 -21.46 -35.10
N LEU A 8 24.68 -20.52 -34.65
CA LEU A 8 26.13 -20.64 -34.75
C LEU A 8 26.76 -20.38 -33.36
N THR A 9 27.84 -21.13 -33.16
CA THR A 9 28.44 -21.59 -31.91
C THR A 9 29.36 -20.60 -31.21
N ALA A 10 29.57 -20.86 -29.92
CA ALA A 10 30.55 -20.26 -29.03
C ALA A 10 32.00 -20.32 -29.53
N GLY A 11 32.80 -19.30 -29.20
CA GLY A 11 34.26 -19.40 -29.23
C GLY A 11 35.01 -18.06 -29.15
N GLU A 12 35.60 -17.82 -27.98
CA GLU A 12 36.83 -17.02 -27.74
C GLU A 12 36.68 -15.51 -27.54
N LYS A 13 36.63 -15.05 -26.28
CA LYS A 13 37.75 -14.70 -25.37
C LYS A 13 38.28 -13.28 -25.64
N GLU A 14 38.05 -12.36 -24.72
CA GLU A 14 39.17 -11.65 -24.09
C GLU A 14 38.80 -10.99 -22.76
N LYS A 15 39.76 -11.07 -21.85
CA LYS A 15 39.74 -10.71 -20.44
C LYS A 15 39.74 -9.18 -20.26
N LYS A 16 38.96 -8.68 -19.29
CA LYS A 16 39.44 -7.60 -18.41
C LYS A 16 38.86 -7.79 -17.00
N THR A 17 39.80 -8.03 -16.10
CA THR A 17 39.69 -8.17 -14.65
C THR A 17 39.41 -6.84 -13.95
N SER A 18 38.84 -6.98 -12.76
CA SER A 18 38.97 -6.09 -11.59
C SER A 18 38.02 -4.91 -11.48
N GLY A 19 36.98 -5.12 -10.66
CA GLY A 19 36.09 -4.09 -10.15
C GLY A 19 34.88 -4.69 -9.44
N LEU A 20 35.07 -5.71 -8.59
CA LEU A 20 34.00 -6.22 -7.74
C LEU A 20 33.76 -5.19 -6.61
N LEU A 21 33.12 -4.08 -6.97
CA LEU A 21 32.47 -3.23 -5.99
C LEU A 21 31.33 -4.06 -5.41
N PHE A 22 31.53 -4.50 -4.17
CA PHE A 22 30.46 -4.93 -3.27
C PHE A 22 29.41 -3.81 -3.28
N ARG A 23 28.41 -3.90 -4.15
CA ARG A 23 27.21 -3.06 -4.04
C ARG A 23 26.54 -3.51 -2.75
N SER A 24 26.74 -2.74 -1.69
CA SER A 24 25.92 -2.85 -0.49
C SER A 24 24.47 -2.91 -0.94
N LYS A 25 23.74 -3.94 -0.51
CA LYS A 25 22.30 -4.03 -0.75
C LYS A 25 21.68 -2.68 -0.37
N PRO A 26 20.89 -2.03 -1.24
CA PRO A 26 20.18 -0.83 -0.84
C PRO A 26 19.31 -1.18 0.37
N SER A 27 19.33 -0.34 1.40
CA SER A 27 18.47 -0.56 2.55
C SER A 27 17.00 -0.55 2.08
N ILE A 28 16.15 -1.31 2.75
CA ILE A 28 14.73 -1.44 2.47
C ILE A 28 14.06 -0.05 2.30
N LEU A 29 14.54 0.98 3.00
CA LEU A 29 14.04 2.36 2.92
C LEU A 29 14.13 3.00 1.52
N THR A 30 15.05 2.54 0.67
CA THR A 30 15.29 3.12 -0.67
C THR A 30 14.34 2.59 -1.75
N LEU A 31 13.65 1.47 -1.51
CA LEU A 31 12.76 0.85 -2.51
C LEU A 31 11.30 1.31 -2.40
N PHE A 32 10.94 2.07 -1.36
CA PHE A 32 9.53 2.33 -1.02
C PHE A 32 9.07 3.79 -1.22
N TYR A 33 9.94 4.70 -1.66
CA TYR A 33 9.61 6.13 -1.85
C TYR A 33 9.35 6.55 -3.30
N ASP A 34 9.73 5.75 -4.30
CA ASP A 34 9.82 6.24 -5.68
C ASP A 34 8.52 6.14 -6.51
N GLU A 35 7.46 5.50 -6.01
CA GLU A 35 6.21 5.37 -6.78
C GLU A 35 4.99 5.74 -5.94
N VAL A 36 4.78 7.04 -5.73
CA VAL A 36 3.44 7.59 -5.53
C VAL A 36 2.71 7.44 -6.87
N PRO A 37 1.62 6.65 -6.97
CA PRO A 37 0.94 6.43 -8.24
C PRO A 37 0.51 7.76 -8.87
N ALA A 38 0.91 7.99 -10.13
CA ALA A 38 0.63 9.23 -10.86
C ALA A 38 -0.87 9.59 -10.94
N PHE A 39 -1.77 8.62 -10.75
CA PHE A 39 -3.21 8.84 -10.72
C PHE A 39 -3.70 9.67 -9.51
N LEU A 40 -2.86 9.85 -8.48
CA LEU A 40 -3.19 10.71 -7.35
C LEU A 40 -3.25 12.21 -7.72
N GLY A 41 -2.99 12.59 -8.97
CA GLY A 41 -3.27 13.94 -9.48
C GLY A 41 -2.29 15.01 -9.01
N GLY A 42 -1.94 15.93 -9.91
CA GLY A 42 -0.92 16.97 -9.69
C GLY A 42 -1.27 18.01 -8.61
N GLU A 43 -2.51 18.06 -8.13
CA GLU A 43 -2.89 18.91 -6.99
C GLU A 43 -2.60 18.25 -5.63
N LEU A 44 -2.68 16.92 -5.52
CA LEU A 44 -2.42 16.27 -4.24
C LEU A 44 -0.91 16.26 -3.90
N SER A 45 -0.01 16.28 -4.89
CA SER A 45 1.43 16.48 -4.64
C SER A 45 1.75 17.82 -3.96
N LYS A 46 0.89 18.84 -4.12
CA LYS A 46 1.00 20.14 -3.45
C LYS A 46 0.29 20.19 -2.09
N VAL A 47 -0.73 19.36 -1.88
CA VAL A 47 -1.49 19.26 -0.61
C VAL A 47 -0.75 18.43 0.44
N TYR A 48 0.22 17.59 0.06
CA TYR A 48 1.05 16.80 0.97
C TYR A 48 2.32 17.50 1.50
N LEU A 49 2.34 18.83 1.47
CA LEU A 49 3.13 19.53 2.48
C LEU A 49 2.37 19.38 3.79
N TYR A 50 3.02 18.75 4.77
CA TYR A 50 2.68 18.78 6.20
C TYR A 50 1.80 19.98 6.54
N PRO A 51 0.79 19.87 7.45
CA PRO A 51 0.35 21.08 8.12
C PRO A 51 1.62 21.73 8.67
N LYS A 52 1.97 22.92 8.16
CA LYS A 52 3.10 23.74 8.61
C LYS A 52 2.76 24.17 10.04
N ASN A 53 2.87 23.22 10.95
CA ASN A 53 2.65 23.41 12.36
C ASN A 53 4.04 23.27 13.00
N PRO A 54 4.75 24.39 13.21
CA PRO A 54 6.14 24.39 13.66
C PRO A 54 6.36 23.65 14.98
N ILE A 55 5.28 23.46 15.74
CA ILE A 55 5.29 22.80 17.05
C ILE A 55 5.39 21.27 16.93
N LEU A 56 4.91 20.67 15.83
CA LEU A 56 4.90 19.21 15.63
C LEU A 56 6.25 18.67 15.13
N ASN A 57 7.08 19.51 14.49
CA ASN A 57 8.30 19.05 13.82
C ASN A 57 9.50 18.80 14.73
N SER A 58 9.56 19.38 15.94
CA SER A 58 10.72 19.31 16.83
C SER A 58 10.66 18.20 17.89
N ARG A 59 9.52 17.54 18.08
CA ARG A 59 9.28 16.66 19.25
C ARG A 59 9.10 15.16 18.92
N MET A 60 8.78 14.79 17.68
CA MET A 60 8.54 13.40 17.29
C MET A 60 9.78 12.77 16.63
N ALA A 61 10.19 11.60 17.12
CA ALA A 61 11.16 10.74 16.46
C ALA A 61 10.73 10.43 15.01
N GLU A 62 11.70 10.22 14.11
CA GLU A 62 11.46 10.02 12.68
C GLU A 62 10.42 8.90 12.39
N ASP A 63 10.41 7.85 13.19
CA ASP A 63 9.49 6.72 13.00
C ASP A 63 8.04 7.04 13.38
N HIS A 64 7.82 7.93 14.36
CA HIS A 64 6.49 8.44 14.67
C HIS A 64 5.91 9.26 13.51
N LYS A 65 6.75 10.05 12.85
CA LYS A 65 6.35 10.86 11.69
C LYS A 65 5.92 9.96 10.52
N LYS A 66 6.70 8.89 10.26
CA LYS A 66 6.37 7.89 9.24
C LYS A 66 5.03 7.21 9.52
N LEU A 67 4.80 6.77 10.76
CA LEU A 67 3.55 6.14 11.17
C LEU A 67 2.35 7.07 10.98
N TYR A 68 2.43 8.30 11.49
CA TYR A 68 1.34 9.26 11.33
C TYR A 68 1.06 9.54 9.85
N PHE A 69 2.11 9.70 9.05
CA PHE A 69 1.98 9.93 7.61
C PHE A 69 1.35 8.73 6.89
N SER A 70 1.76 7.49 7.19
CA SER A 70 1.19 6.30 6.54
C SER A 70 -0.29 6.13 6.85
N VAL A 71 -0.69 6.33 8.12
CA VAL A 71 -2.09 6.30 8.55
C VAL A 71 -2.89 7.41 7.88
N LYS A 72 -2.33 8.62 7.77
CA LYS A 72 -3.01 9.72 7.08
C LYS A 72 -3.18 9.46 5.58
N LEU A 73 -2.21 8.82 4.94
CA LEU A 73 -2.32 8.43 3.54
C LEU A 73 -3.39 7.35 3.34
N PHE A 74 -3.49 6.39 4.27
CA PHE A 74 -4.55 5.38 4.25
C PHE A 74 -5.94 6.01 4.33
N ASP A 75 -6.17 6.91 5.28
CA ASP A 75 -7.40 7.70 5.41
C ASP A 75 -7.80 8.37 4.09
N VAL A 76 -6.85 9.01 3.40
CA VAL A 76 -7.14 9.68 2.12
C VAL A 76 -7.50 8.68 1.03
N THR A 77 -6.76 7.57 0.91
CA THR A 77 -7.08 6.53 -0.10
C THR A 77 -8.45 5.90 0.16
N LEU A 78 -8.80 5.67 1.42
CA LEU A 78 -10.09 5.14 1.82
C LEU A 78 -11.24 6.11 1.48
N GLN A 79 -11.07 7.40 1.77
CA GLN A 79 -12.05 8.42 1.35
C GLN A 79 -12.19 8.54 -0.17
N GLN A 80 -11.16 8.19 -0.94
CA GLN A 80 -11.28 8.10 -2.38
C GLN A 80 -12.09 6.87 -2.80
N LEU A 81 -11.84 5.70 -2.20
CA LEU A 81 -12.64 4.51 -2.46
C LEU A 81 -14.13 4.76 -2.15
N ASP A 82 -14.44 5.28 -0.97
CA ASP A 82 -15.82 5.62 -0.57
C ASP A 82 -16.49 6.55 -1.59
N ARG A 83 -15.81 7.61 -2.03
CA ARG A 83 -16.34 8.55 -3.03
C ARG A 83 -16.71 7.94 -4.39
N VAL A 84 -16.00 6.91 -4.85
CA VAL A 84 -16.39 6.21 -6.11
C VAL A 84 -17.50 5.20 -5.88
N LEU A 85 -17.56 4.59 -4.70
CA LEU A 85 -18.65 3.67 -4.36
C LEU A 85 -19.99 4.40 -4.24
N GLN A 86 -19.98 5.68 -3.87
CA GLN A 86 -21.17 6.54 -3.77
C GLN A 86 -21.69 7.06 -5.13
N GLN A 87 -21.09 6.71 -6.27
CA GLN A 87 -21.60 7.14 -7.58
C GLN A 87 -22.94 6.47 -7.88
N LEU A 88 -23.94 7.28 -8.29
CA LEU A 88 -25.30 6.79 -8.58
C LEU A 88 -25.37 5.94 -9.85
N GLU A 89 -24.51 6.22 -10.83
CA GLU A 89 -24.47 5.52 -12.11
C GLU A 89 -23.22 4.64 -12.18
N VAL A 90 -23.44 3.33 -12.35
CA VAL A 90 -22.35 2.37 -12.54
C VAL A 90 -22.10 2.21 -14.05
N SER A 91 -21.05 2.86 -14.52
CA SER A 91 -20.50 2.68 -15.87
C SER A 91 -19.21 1.85 -15.83
N GLU A 92 -18.74 1.37 -16.98
CA GLU A 92 -17.45 0.67 -17.10
C GLU A 92 -16.29 1.47 -16.50
N PHE A 93 -16.27 2.80 -16.70
CA PHE A 93 -15.27 3.68 -16.10
C PHE A 93 -15.36 3.76 -14.57
N VAL A 94 -16.57 3.64 -14.01
CA VAL A 94 -16.78 3.60 -12.56
C VAL A 94 -16.31 2.26 -12.01
N LEU A 95 -16.59 1.14 -12.68
CA LEU A 95 -16.08 -0.18 -12.31
C LEU A 95 -14.55 -0.18 -12.23
N ASP A 96 -13.87 0.29 -13.29
CA ASP A 96 -12.41 0.39 -13.32
C ASP A 96 -11.87 1.31 -12.22
N SER A 97 -12.53 2.44 -11.97
CA SER A 97 -12.14 3.38 -10.93
C SER A 97 -12.27 2.77 -9.53
N VAL A 98 -13.33 1.99 -9.28
CA VAL A 98 -13.54 1.29 -8.00
C VAL A 98 -12.48 0.22 -7.80
N ILE A 99 -12.26 -0.64 -8.80
CA ILE A 99 -11.25 -1.69 -8.73
C ILE A 99 -9.87 -1.06 -8.47
N LYS A 100 -9.53 0.00 -9.18
CA LYS A 100 -8.22 0.64 -9.00
C LYS A 100 -8.06 1.29 -7.62
N ARG A 101 -9.11 1.94 -7.11
CA ARG A 101 -9.08 2.56 -5.77
C ARG A 101 -9.07 1.51 -4.67
N PHE A 102 -9.72 0.37 -4.87
CA PHE A 102 -9.62 -0.78 -3.97
C PHE A 102 -8.18 -1.28 -3.87
N GLU A 103 -7.50 -1.52 -5.01
CA GLU A 103 -6.11 -1.98 -5.00
C GLU A 103 -5.19 -1.04 -4.20
N VAL A 104 -5.34 0.26 -4.46
CA VAL A 104 -4.52 1.30 -3.82
C VAL A 104 -4.81 1.37 -2.33
N THR A 105 -6.10 1.32 -1.95
CA THR A 105 -6.53 1.34 -0.54
C THR A 105 -6.02 0.13 0.21
N LEU A 106 -6.13 -1.08 -0.36
CA LEU A 106 -5.63 -2.31 0.24
C LEU A 106 -4.11 -2.30 0.42
N LEU A 107 -3.36 -1.87 -0.60
CA LEU A 107 -1.91 -1.74 -0.49
C LEU A 107 -1.51 -0.72 0.58
N GLN A 108 -2.23 0.40 0.67
CA GLN A 108 -1.95 1.43 1.66
C GLN A 108 -2.33 1.00 3.09
N ALA A 109 -3.38 0.19 3.25
CA ALA A 109 -3.71 -0.48 4.51
C ALA A 109 -2.53 -1.33 4.98
N PHE A 110 -2.03 -2.21 4.12
CA PHE A 110 -0.88 -3.08 4.47
C PHE A 110 0.38 -2.29 4.79
N ARG A 111 0.69 -1.24 4.03
CA ARG A 111 1.82 -0.35 4.34
C ARG A 111 1.69 0.29 5.71
N SER A 112 0.48 0.73 6.07
CA SER A 112 0.23 1.35 7.37
C SER A 112 0.39 0.35 8.52
N ILE A 113 -0.07 -0.89 8.33
CA ILE A 113 0.15 -1.99 9.27
C ILE A 113 1.65 -2.29 9.41
N GLN A 114 2.39 -2.39 8.30
CA GLN A 114 3.83 -2.65 8.32
C GLN A 114 4.62 -1.57 9.06
N VAL A 115 4.30 -0.29 8.82
CA VAL A 115 4.95 0.82 9.53
C VAL A 115 4.62 0.79 11.02
N ALA A 116 3.38 0.46 11.39
CA ALA A 116 2.97 0.33 12.79
C ALA A 116 3.65 -0.87 13.47
N ALA A 117 3.79 -2.00 12.77
CA ALA A 117 4.52 -3.17 13.25
C ALA A 117 6.01 -2.88 13.45
N ALA A 118 6.65 -2.18 12.50
CA ALA A 118 8.04 -1.77 12.61
C ALA A 118 8.27 -0.84 13.81
N PHE A 119 7.30 0.05 14.07
CA PHE A 119 7.32 0.90 15.26
C PHE A 119 7.26 0.09 16.57
N LEU A 120 6.58 -1.05 16.55
CA LEU A 120 6.53 -2.02 17.67
C LEU A 120 7.72 -3.01 17.68
N GLY A 121 8.70 -2.83 16.79
CA GLY A 121 9.89 -3.69 16.71
C GLY A 121 9.67 -5.00 15.95
N GLN A 122 8.59 -5.12 15.19
CA GLN A 122 8.32 -6.28 14.33
C GLN A 122 8.57 -5.93 12.86
N ASP A 123 9.29 -6.80 12.15
CA ASP A 123 9.52 -6.65 10.71
C ASP A 123 8.57 -7.56 9.93
N ILE A 124 7.64 -6.96 9.19
CA ILE A 124 6.59 -7.66 8.43
C ILE A 124 6.82 -7.42 6.95
N THR A 125 6.98 -8.50 6.19
CA THR A 125 7.33 -8.42 4.76
C THR A 125 6.20 -8.85 3.83
N THR A 126 5.25 -9.64 4.31
CA THR A 126 4.15 -10.18 3.48
C THR A 126 2.79 -9.58 3.88
N LYS A 127 1.81 -9.65 2.97
CA LYS A 127 0.43 -9.19 3.23
C LYS A 127 -0.26 -10.13 4.22
N GLU A 128 0.02 -11.42 4.10
CA GLU A 128 -0.49 -12.47 4.95
C GLU A 128 0.00 -12.29 6.40
N ASP A 129 1.28 -11.92 6.60
CA ASP A 129 1.82 -11.59 7.92
C ASP A 129 1.20 -10.29 8.46
N ALA A 130 0.98 -9.28 7.60
CA ALA A 130 0.33 -8.04 8.00
C ALA A 130 -1.11 -8.26 8.50
N VAL A 131 -1.88 -9.13 7.84
CA VAL A 131 -3.23 -9.52 8.30
C VAL A 131 -3.15 -10.23 9.65
N THR A 132 -2.26 -11.21 9.78
CA THR A 132 -2.07 -11.97 11.03
C THR A 132 -1.71 -11.03 12.19
N PHE A 133 -0.79 -10.09 11.94
CA PHE A 133 -0.39 -9.10 12.91
C PHE A 133 -1.54 -8.15 13.28
N ALA A 134 -2.21 -7.56 12.31
CA ALA A 134 -3.32 -6.63 12.57
C ALA A 134 -4.46 -7.31 13.37
N PHE A 135 -4.74 -8.58 13.09
CA PHE A 135 -5.69 -9.38 13.85
C PHE A 135 -5.23 -9.59 15.30
N SER A 136 -3.94 -9.93 15.50
CA SER A 136 -3.38 -10.08 16.86
C SER A 136 -3.36 -8.79 17.69
N GLN A 137 -3.43 -7.62 17.04
CA GLN A 137 -3.50 -6.30 17.68
C GLN A 137 -4.95 -5.81 17.85
N ASP A 138 -5.95 -6.64 17.54
CA ASP A 138 -7.38 -6.30 17.51
C ASP A 138 -7.71 -5.08 16.60
N TRP A 139 -6.87 -4.79 15.61
CA TRP A 139 -7.10 -3.69 14.67
C TRP A 139 -8.10 -4.05 13.58
N ILE A 140 -8.21 -5.34 13.27
CA ILE A 140 -9.20 -5.94 12.37
C ILE A 140 -9.95 -7.06 13.10
N GLN A 141 -11.19 -7.32 12.70
CA GLN A 141 -12.07 -8.27 13.41
C GLN A 141 -12.25 -9.59 12.68
N ASP A 142 -12.16 -9.60 11.34
CA ASP A 142 -12.32 -10.80 10.52
C ASP A 142 -11.07 -11.06 9.67
N GLU A 143 -10.20 -11.93 10.18
CA GLU A 143 -9.00 -12.34 9.45
C GLU A 143 -9.31 -12.99 8.09
N SER A 144 -10.40 -13.76 8.01
CA SER A 144 -10.78 -14.49 6.80
C SER A 144 -11.23 -13.55 5.68
N LEU A 145 -11.96 -12.49 6.05
CA LEU A 145 -12.39 -11.46 5.11
C LEU A 145 -11.19 -10.70 4.54
N TRP A 146 -10.22 -10.31 5.36
CA TRP A 146 -8.99 -9.65 4.90
C TRP A 146 -8.14 -10.56 3.99
N ARG A 147 -8.10 -11.86 4.29
CA ARG A 147 -7.47 -12.85 3.40
C ARG A 147 -8.21 -12.96 2.06
N SER A 148 -9.54 -12.84 2.06
CA SER A 148 -10.32 -12.78 0.81
C SER A 148 -9.96 -11.56 -0.04
N MET A 149 -9.77 -10.38 0.59
CA MET A 149 -9.34 -9.16 -0.12
C MET A 149 -7.99 -9.34 -0.82
N ILE A 150 -7.07 -10.11 -0.23
CA ILE A 150 -5.78 -10.45 -0.87
C ILE A 150 -6.00 -11.28 -2.14
N LEU A 151 -6.96 -12.22 -2.12
CA LEU A 151 -7.31 -13.02 -3.29
C LEU A 151 -7.96 -12.16 -4.38
N VAL A 152 -8.88 -11.25 -3.99
CA VAL A 152 -9.48 -10.27 -4.91
C VAL A 152 -8.39 -9.44 -5.58
N TYR A 153 -7.49 -8.84 -4.80
CA TYR A 153 -6.35 -8.08 -5.31
C TYR A 153 -5.48 -8.88 -6.28
N LYS A 154 -5.23 -10.17 -6.01
CA LYS A 154 -4.47 -11.02 -6.94
C LYS A 154 -5.19 -11.17 -8.28
N ARG A 155 -6.53 -11.26 -8.28
CA ARG A 155 -7.32 -11.30 -9.52
C ARG A 155 -7.26 -9.98 -10.30
N THR A 156 -7.28 -8.83 -9.63
CA THR A 156 -7.23 -7.52 -10.29
C THR A 156 -5.89 -7.22 -10.97
N GLN A 157 -4.80 -7.93 -10.63
CA GLN A 157 -3.51 -7.78 -11.30
C GLN A 157 -3.47 -8.38 -12.71
N HIS A 158 -4.48 -9.16 -13.08
CA HIS A 158 -4.62 -9.75 -14.41
C HIS A 158 -5.71 -9.03 -15.21
N PRO A 159 -5.64 -9.04 -16.56
CA PRO A 159 -6.71 -8.50 -17.38
C PRO A 159 -8.05 -9.16 -17.04
N TYR A 160 -9.08 -8.34 -16.91
CA TYR A 160 -10.45 -8.76 -16.63
C TYR A 160 -11.41 -8.25 -17.73
N ASN A 161 -12.52 -8.93 -17.91
CA ASN A 161 -13.62 -8.49 -18.79
C ASN A 161 -14.71 -7.76 -17.97
N THR A 162 -15.73 -7.23 -18.66
CA THR A 162 -16.82 -6.48 -18.01
C THR A 162 -17.55 -7.27 -16.94
N LEU A 163 -17.85 -8.56 -17.18
CA LEU A 163 -18.54 -9.41 -16.22
C LEU A 163 -17.69 -9.63 -14.96
N GLN A 164 -16.38 -9.86 -15.13
CA GLN A 164 -15.44 -9.95 -14.02
C GLN A 164 -15.30 -8.62 -13.27
N ALA A 165 -15.37 -7.48 -13.96
CA ALA A 165 -15.32 -6.16 -13.32
C ALA A 165 -16.56 -5.91 -12.44
N GLU A 166 -17.74 -6.32 -12.90
CA GLU A 166 -18.98 -6.27 -12.13
C GLU A 166 -18.91 -7.16 -10.89
N GLU A 167 -18.41 -8.39 -11.02
CA GLU A 167 -18.20 -9.30 -9.88
C GLU A 167 -17.24 -8.70 -8.84
N LEU A 168 -16.09 -8.18 -9.29
CA LEU A 168 -15.11 -7.52 -8.42
C LEU A 168 -15.71 -6.31 -7.72
N TYR A 169 -16.50 -5.50 -8.42
CA TYR A 169 -17.19 -4.35 -7.85
C TYR A 169 -18.13 -4.77 -6.72
N GLN A 170 -18.94 -5.83 -6.91
CA GLN A 170 -19.82 -6.35 -5.86
C GLN A 170 -19.03 -6.83 -4.64
N GLU A 171 -17.90 -7.52 -4.83
CA GLU A 171 -17.05 -7.95 -3.73
C GLU A 171 -16.46 -6.76 -2.95
N VAL A 172 -16.01 -5.71 -3.66
CA VAL A 172 -15.41 -4.52 -3.05
C VAL A 172 -16.39 -3.74 -2.18
N LEU A 173 -17.68 -3.73 -2.50
CA LEU A 173 -18.71 -3.07 -1.68
C LEU A 173 -18.74 -3.58 -0.24
N PHE A 174 -18.45 -4.87 -0.03
CA PHE A 174 -18.46 -5.49 1.30
C PHE A 174 -17.21 -5.17 2.14
N TYR A 175 -16.17 -4.60 1.54
CA TYR A 175 -14.89 -4.37 2.23
C TYR A 175 -14.74 -2.98 2.86
N LEU A 176 -15.67 -2.07 2.54
CA LEU A 176 -15.54 -0.67 2.96
C LEU A 176 -15.53 -0.52 4.49
N ASP A 177 -16.44 -1.20 5.18
CA ASP A 177 -16.59 -1.12 6.64
C ASP A 177 -15.34 -1.63 7.37
N ASP A 178 -14.71 -2.69 6.85
CA ASP A 178 -13.47 -3.24 7.41
C ASP A 178 -12.28 -2.30 7.24
N PHE A 179 -12.17 -1.63 6.09
CA PHE A 179 -11.16 -0.59 5.92
C PHE A 179 -11.37 0.57 6.90
N GLN A 180 -12.62 0.98 7.12
CA GLN A 180 -12.95 2.03 8.09
C GLN A 180 -12.63 1.61 9.53
N CYS A 181 -12.90 0.34 9.88
CA CYS A 181 -12.52 -0.21 11.18
C CYS A 181 -11.00 -0.17 11.39
N LEU A 182 -10.21 -0.62 10.41
CA LEU A 182 -8.75 -0.56 10.50
C LEU A 182 -8.26 0.89 10.64
N ASP A 183 -8.80 1.81 9.83
CA ASP A 183 -8.41 3.22 9.85
C ASP A 183 -8.69 3.86 11.22
N ALA A 184 -9.86 3.59 11.80
CA ALA A 184 -10.21 4.03 13.15
C ALA A 184 -9.25 3.46 14.21
N SER A 185 -8.94 2.17 14.15
CA SER A 185 -8.00 1.50 15.06
C SER A 185 -6.59 2.11 14.98
N LEU A 186 -6.07 2.33 13.78
CA LEU A 186 -4.74 2.92 13.58
C LEU A 186 -4.67 4.39 14.00
N LYS A 187 -5.73 5.17 13.76
CA LYS A 187 -5.84 6.56 14.24
C LYS A 187 -5.87 6.61 15.76
N LYS A 188 -6.65 5.74 16.40
CA LYS A 188 -6.68 5.60 17.87
C LYS A 188 -5.29 5.28 18.42
N TYR A 189 -4.61 4.30 17.83
CA TYR A 189 -3.24 3.95 18.19
C TYR A 189 -2.28 5.16 18.10
N CYS A 190 -2.33 5.92 17.00
CA CYS A 190 -1.53 7.15 16.85
C CYS A 190 -1.82 8.19 17.95
N LEU A 191 -3.08 8.33 18.38
CA LEU A 191 -3.47 9.28 19.42
C LEU A 191 -2.95 8.85 20.81
N GLU A 192 -3.00 7.57 21.12
CA GLU A 192 -2.53 7.02 22.40
C GLU A 192 -1.01 7.15 22.56
N LEU A 193 -0.25 6.97 21.46
CA LEU A 193 1.20 7.23 21.43
C LEU A 193 1.53 8.70 21.75
N ASN A 194 0.75 9.63 21.21
CA ASN A 194 0.93 11.06 21.46
C ASN A 194 0.66 11.47 22.92
N GLN A 195 -0.27 10.80 23.59
CA GLN A 195 -0.57 11.06 25.01
C GLN A 195 0.51 10.49 25.92
N SER A 196 1.00 9.28 25.62
CA SER A 196 2.08 8.63 26.36
C SER A 196 3.41 9.41 26.32
N SER A 197 3.66 10.14 25.23
CA SER A 197 4.83 11.02 25.09
C SER A 197 4.73 12.32 25.91
N LYS A 198 3.54 12.74 26.37
CA LYS A 198 3.35 13.99 27.13
C LYS A 198 3.49 13.79 28.65
N GLY A 199 3.42 12.56 29.14
CA GLY A 199 3.50 12.22 30.56
C GLY A 199 4.90 11.83 31.07
N LYS A 200 5.95 12.01 30.26
CA LYS A 200 7.35 11.78 30.63
C LYS A 200 8.14 13.07 30.63
#